data_AF-A0A7C4KWP4-F1
#
_entry.id   AF-A0A7C4KWP4-F1
#
_cell.length_a   1.000
_cell.length_b   1.000
_cell.length_c   1.000
_cell.angle_alpha   90.00
_cell.angle_beta   90.00
_cell.angle_gamma   90.00
#
_symmetry.space_group_name_H-M   'P 1'
#
loop_
_entity.id
_entity.type
_entity.pdbx_description
1 polymer ?
#
loop_
_entity_poly.entity_id
_entity_poly.type
_entity_poly.pdbx_seq_one_letter_code
_entity_poly.pdbx_strand_id
1 'polypeptide(L)'
;MFPKIERRGGKLKVVVPYKVKVPELPKSKSFKKKLRDCPYARHWVDAVIRTAYSVMESWRKRYLKGRARKAKPRVEKRFARCKVREVR
;
A
#
# COMPACT_ATOMS: atom_id res chain seq x y z
N MET A 1 6.95 -3.47 18.61
CA MET A 1 7.13 -2.02 18.76
C MET A 1 6.43 -1.30 17.62
N PHE A 2 5.56 -0.33 17.94
CA PHE A 2 4.72 0.40 16.99
C PHE A 2 5.03 1.90 17.11
N PRO A 3 5.07 2.69 16.01
CA PRO A 3 5.31 4.13 16.11
C PRO A 3 4.22 4.78 16.94
N LYS A 4 4.60 5.50 18.00
CA LYS A 4 3.65 6.21 18.87
C LYS A 4 3.50 7.64 18.36
N ILE A 5 2.27 8.16 18.41
CA ILE A 5 1.99 9.56 18.13
C ILE A 5 2.04 10.29 19.47
N GLU A 6 2.98 11.21 19.62
CA GLU A 6 3.11 12.04 20.82
C GLU A 6 2.85 13.50 20.48
N ARG A 7 2.19 14.21 21.40
CA ARG A 7 1.91 15.64 21.26
C ARG A 7 3.00 16.40 22.02
N ARG A 8 3.93 17.04 21.31
CA ARG A 8 4.97 17.91 21.89
C ARG A 8 4.79 19.33 21.36
N GLY A 9 4.57 20.30 22.26
CA GLY A 9 4.49 21.73 21.92
C GLY A 9 3.42 22.07 20.88
N GLY A 10 2.22 21.50 21.01
CA GLY A 10 1.09 21.77 20.10
C GLY A 10 1.11 21.01 18.76
N LYS A 11 2.24 20.39 18.36
CA LYS A 11 2.37 19.64 17.09
C LYS A 11 2.37 18.12 17.34
N LEU A 12 1.69 17.36 16.48
CA LEU A 12 1.73 15.89 16.48
C LEU A 12 3.05 15.42 15.88
N LYS A 13 3.91 14.78 16.69
CA LYS A 13 5.16 14.16 16.23
C LYS A 13 5.04 12.65 16.33
N VAL A 14 5.52 11.95 15.31
CA VAL A 14 5.57 10.49 15.31
C VAL A 14 6.91 10.07 15.87
N VAL A 15 6.89 9.43 17.03
CA VAL A 15 8.09 8.85 17.64
C VAL A 15 8.24 7.44 17.07
N VAL A 16 9.20 7.30 16.15
CA VAL A 16 9.55 6.01 15.54
C VAL A 16 10.70 5.42 16.37
N PRO A 17 10.49 4.33 17.10
CA PRO A 17 11.59 3.71 17.82
C PRO A 17 12.62 3.12 16.84
N TYR A 18 13.90 3.21 17.20
CA TYR A 18 15.05 2.80 16.38
C TYR A 18 14.96 1.37 15.80
N LYS A 19 14.18 0.48 16.43
CA LYS A 19 13.99 -0.93 16.00
C LYS A 19 12.87 -1.16 14.98
N VAL A 20 12.24 -0.12 14.42
CA VAL A 20 11.16 -0.29 13.42
C VAL A 20 11.75 -0.54 12.03
N LYS A 21 11.77 -1.80 11.59
CA LYS A 21 12.04 -2.15 10.17
C LYS A 21 10.96 -1.52 9.29
N VAL A 22 11.35 -0.54 8.47
CA VAL A 22 10.45 0.09 7.51
C VAL A 22 10.00 -0.96 6.49
N PRO A 23 8.69 -1.13 6.27
CA PRO A 23 8.22 -2.01 5.22
C PRO A 23 8.62 -1.44 3.85
N GLU A 24 9.45 -2.18 3.12
CA GLU A 24 9.86 -1.85 1.76
C GLU A 24 9.04 -2.65 0.76
N LEU A 25 8.58 -1.96 -0.28
CA LEU A 25 7.87 -2.58 -1.40
C LEU A 25 8.87 -2.76 -2.54
N PRO A 26 9.03 -3.97 -3.09
CA PRO A 26 9.91 -4.17 -4.23
C PRO A 26 9.39 -3.36 -5.41
N LYS A 27 10.22 -2.48 -5.98
CA LYS A 27 9.86 -1.63 -7.14
C LYS A 27 10.61 -1.99 -8.41
N SER A 28 11.46 -3.03 -8.35
CA SER A 28 12.32 -3.43 -9.46
C SER A 28 11.52 -3.84 -10.70
N LYS A 29 12.08 -3.51 -11.87
CA LYS A 29 11.47 -3.84 -13.17
C LYS A 29 11.35 -5.35 -13.37
N SER A 30 12.35 -6.11 -12.92
CA SER A 30 12.37 -7.57 -12.96
C SER A 30 11.24 -8.21 -12.15
N PHE A 31 10.99 -7.70 -10.94
CA PHE A 31 9.88 -8.17 -10.10
C PHE A 31 8.52 -7.88 -10.75
N LYS A 32 8.33 -6.67 -11.29
CA LYS A 32 7.10 -6.32 -12.02
C LYS A 32 6.91 -7.13 -13.30
N LYS A 33 8.00 -7.53 -13.98
CA LYS A 33 7.95 -8.41 -15.15
C LYS A 33 7.44 -9.80 -14.76
N LYS A 34 7.97 -10.38 -13.68
CA LYS A 34 7.50 -11.67 -13.14
C LYS A 34 6.02 -11.64 -12.76
N LEU A 35 5.53 -10.52 -12.19
CA LEU A 35 4.11 -10.38 -11.87
C LEU A 35 3.18 -10.33 -13.09
N ARG A 36 3.70 -9.99 -14.27
CA ARG A 36 2.94 -9.93 -15.52
C ARG A 36 2.90 -11.26 -16.26
N ASP A 37 3.75 -12.20 -15.86
CA ASP A 37 3.88 -13.53 -16.46
C ASP A 37 2.76 -14.44 -15.93
N CYS A 38 1.55 -14.24 -16.43
CA CYS A 38 0.35 -14.97 -16.04
C CYS A 38 -0.62 -15.06 -17.22
N PRO A 39 -1.56 -16.02 -17.23
CA PRO A 39 -2.41 -16.30 -18.39
C PRO A 39 -3.50 -15.25 -18.65
N TYR A 40 -3.55 -14.16 -17.88
CA TYR A 40 -4.58 -13.12 -18.00
C TYR A 40 -4.16 -11.99 -18.96
N ALA A 41 -5.15 -11.29 -19.53
CA ALA A 41 -4.86 -10.16 -20.42
C ALA A 41 -4.06 -9.07 -19.68
N ARG A 42 -3.01 -8.59 -20.34
CA ARG A 42 -2.00 -7.70 -19.76
C ARG A 42 -2.58 -6.46 -19.07
N HIS A 43 -3.63 -5.87 -19.64
CA HIS A 43 -4.26 -4.66 -19.08
C HIS A 43 -5.02 -4.93 -17.77
N TRP A 44 -5.61 -6.14 -17.59
CA TRP A 44 -6.22 -6.55 -16.32
C TRP A 44 -5.16 -6.74 -15.24
N VAL A 45 -4.07 -7.42 -15.58
CA VAL A 45 -2.93 -7.65 -14.67
C VAL A 45 -2.33 -6.33 -14.22
N ASP A 46 -2.16 -5.39 -15.14
CA ASP A 46 -1.66 -4.05 -14.83
C ASP A 46 -2.58 -3.26 -13.90
N ALA A 47 -3.90 -3.37 -14.09
CA ALA A 47 -4.88 -2.76 -13.20
C ALA A 47 -4.80 -3.34 -11.77
N VAL A 48 -4.63 -4.67 -11.64
CA VAL A 48 -4.47 -5.35 -10.35
C VAL A 48 -3.16 -4.94 -9.66
N ILE A 49 -2.04 -4.97 -10.38
CA ILE A 49 -0.74 -4.54 -9.87
C ILE A 49 -0.83 -3.10 -9.37
N ARG A 50 -1.40 -2.18 -10.18
CA ARG A 50 -1.56 -0.78 -9.79
C ARG A 50 -2.38 -0.63 -8.51
N THR A 51 -3.47 -1.39 -8.39
CA THR A 51 -4.34 -1.37 -7.20
C THR A 51 -3.62 -1.89 -5.96
N ALA A 52 -2.93 -3.03 -6.07
CA ALA A 52 -2.16 -3.61 -4.98
C ALA A 52 -1.08 -2.65 -4.45
N TYR A 53 -0.31 -2.02 -5.33
CA TYR A 53 0.70 -1.03 -4.92
C TYR A 53 0.08 0.20 -4.26
N SER A 54 -1.07 0.68 -4.74
CA SER A 54 -1.78 1.81 -4.12
C SER A 54 -2.22 1.48 -2.68
N VAL A 55 -2.79 0.30 -2.46
CA VAL A 55 -3.20 -0.18 -1.13
C VAL A 55 -1.98 -0.29 -0.20
N MET A 56 -0.90 -0.93 -0.66
CA MET A 56 0.31 -1.12 0.13
C MET A 56 1.02 0.20 0.47
N GLU A 57 1.10 1.15 -0.47
CA GLU A 57 1.71 2.47 -0.24
C GLU A 57 0.87 3.30 0.73
N SER A 58 -0.46 3.26 0.62
CA SER A 58 -1.36 3.93 1.58
C SER A 58 -1.22 3.36 2.99
N TRP A 59 -1.07 2.04 3.11
CA TRP A 59 -0.82 1.37 4.39
C TRP A 59 0.55 1.76 4.95
N ARG A 60 1.61 1.73 4.14
CA ARG A 60 2.97 2.14 4.54
C ARG A 60 2.98 3.57 5.07
N LYS A 61 2.34 4.52 4.37
CA LYS A 61 2.21 5.91 4.82
C LYS A 61 1.49 6.02 6.17
N ARG A 62 0.41 5.26 6.37
CA ARG A 62 -0.32 5.24 7.65
C ARG A 62 0.49 4.57 8.77
N TYR A 63 1.24 3.51 8.45
CA TYR A 63 2.12 2.82 9.38
C TYR A 63 3.23 3.74 9.87
N LEU A 64 3.92 4.43 8.96
CA LEU A 64 4.95 5.42 9.29
C LEU A 64 4.41 6.60 10.10
N LYS A 65 3.12 6.92 9.96
CA LYS A 65 2.44 7.96 10.75
C LYS A 65 1.94 7.47 12.12
N GLY A 66 2.17 6.19 12.47
CA GLY A 66 1.61 5.60 13.70
C GLY A 66 0.09 5.42 13.68
N ARG A 67 -0.55 5.46 12.50
CA ARG A 67 -2.02 5.38 12.34
C ARG A 67 -2.53 4.00 11.92
N ALA A 68 -1.67 3.09 11.48
CA ALA A 68 -2.05 1.75 11.04
C ALA A 68 -1.11 0.70 11.61
N ARG A 69 -1.65 -0.40 12.15
CA ARG A 69 -0.89 -1.49 12.78
C ARG A 69 0.10 -2.16 11.81
N LYS A 70 1.04 -2.94 12.36
CA LYS A 70 2.04 -3.72 11.58
C LYS A 70 1.40 -4.81 10.68
N ALA A 71 0.14 -5.15 10.89
CA ALA A 71 -0.58 -6.08 10.04
C ALA A 71 -0.70 -5.52 8.62
N LYS A 72 -0.23 -6.29 7.63
CA LYS A 72 -0.35 -5.94 6.21
C LYS A 72 -1.83 -5.94 5.80
N PRO A 73 -2.25 -5.04 4.89
CA PRO A 73 -3.61 -5.04 4.39
C PRO A 73 -3.88 -6.34 3.63
N ARG A 74 -5.04 -6.94 3.87
CA ARG A 74 -5.54 -8.11 3.14
C ARG A 74 -6.82 -7.71 2.42
N VAL A 75 -6.97 -8.18 1.19
CA VAL A 75 -8.21 -8.03 0.44
C VAL A 75 -9.09 -9.21 0.78
N GLU A 76 -10.11 -9.00 1.60
CA GLU A 76 -11.00 -10.08 2.06
C GLU A 76 -12.07 -10.43 1.02
N LYS A 77 -12.62 -9.41 0.35
CA LYS A 77 -13.67 -9.58 -0.66
C LYS A 77 -13.11 -9.32 -2.06
N ARG A 78 -13.47 -10.18 -3.01
CA ARG A 78 -13.19 -9.95 -4.44
C ARG A 78 -14.00 -8.74 -4.89
N PHE A 79 -13.36 -7.80 -5.58
CA PHE A 79 -14.02 -6.61 -6.13
C PHE A 79 -13.49 -6.31 -7.52
N ALA A 80 -14.34 -5.74 -8.37
CA ALA A 80 -13.96 -5.19 -9.67
C ALA A 80 -14.23 -3.68 -9.67
N ARG A 81 -13.31 -2.90 -10.24
CA ARG A 81 -13.53 -1.47 -10.47
C ARG A 81 -13.93 -1.27 -11.93
N CYS A 82 -15.18 -0.93 -12.17
CA CYS A 82 -15.68 -0.58 -13.49
C CYS A 82 -15.51 0.93 -13.70
N LYS A 83 -14.94 1.32 -14.85
CA LYS A 83 -14.95 2.72 -15.26
C LYS A 83 -16.27 2.98 -15.98
N VAL A 84 -17.16 3.72 -15.34
CA VAL A 84 -18.40 4.19 -15.99
C VAL A 84 -17.99 5.33 -16.93
N ARG A 85 -18.40 5.25 -18.20
CA ARG A 85 -18.35 6.40 -19.09
C ARG A 85 -19.62 7.18 -18.84
N GLU A 86 -19.46 8.40 -18.34
CA GLU A 86 -20.57 9.34 -18.20
C GLU A 86 -21.01 9.74 -19.61
N VAL A 87 -22.18 9.25 -20.03
CA VAL A 87 -22.85 9.72 -21.24
C VAL A 87 -23.59 10.97 -20.81
N ARG A 88 -23.14 12.12 -21.31
CA ARG A 88 -23.81 13.41 -21.13
C ARG A 88 -25.09 13.46 -21.94
#